data_AF-A0A3C2C5B3-F1
#
_entry.id   AF-A0A3C2C5B3-F1
#
_cell.length_a   1.000
_cell.length_b   1.000
_cell.length_c   1.000
_cell.angle_alpha   90.00
_cell.angle_beta   90.00
_cell.angle_gamma   90.00
#
_symmetry.space_group_name_H-M   'P 1'
#
loop_
_entity.id
_entity.type
_entity.pdbx_description
1 polymer ?
#
loop_
_entity_poly.entity_id
_entity_poly.type
_entity_poly.pdbx_seq_one_letter_code
_entity_poly.pdbx_strand_id
1 'polypeptide(L)'
;MMNNDQIKSQWANPGAVGLWALGIVLMVLWADLIGLIDSKSAPIILGWIFVAGIAQTLCGIIELRNGSLLTGNMLTAFGLFFMFGLSICQTLSLYVPVWFLQKVGAAPSTLLGIVVCYLAVMLIFFLPLLARGPSLLFWTILVAIPVIFGLGLLDIGIIGKGFQTILGWIIFILALDVLYLGGAELINMGLQKHVMPMGKPLIGISRQSHSESYHA
;
A
#
# COMPACT_ATOMS: atom_id res chain seq x y z
N MET A 1 -29.78 -26.42 -0.25
CA MET A 1 -29.31 -25.59 0.88
C MET A 1 -27.92 -26.08 1.23
N MET A 2 -26.88 -25.42 0.72
CA MET A 2 -25.50 -25.78 1.05
C MET A 2 -25.22 -25.28 2.47
N ASN A 3 -24.76 -26.18 3.33
CA ASN A 3 -24.43 -25.89 4.72
C ASN A 3 -23.37 -24.79 4.72
N ASN A 4 -23.69 -23.67 5.35
CA ASN A 4 -22.81 -22.51 5.45
C ASN A 4 -21.78 -22.77 6.56
N ASP A 5 -21.10 -23.92 6.47
CA ASP A 5 -19.88 -24.21 7.22
C ASP A 5 -18.90 -23.15 6.77
N GLN A 6 -18.96 -22.02 7.48
CA GLN A 6 -18.05 -20.90 7.42
C GLN A 6 -16.68 -21.49 7.14
N ILE A 7 -16.11 -21.24 5.96
CA ILE A 7 -14.75 -21.66 5.64
C ILE A 7 -13.88 -20.92 6.65
N LYS A 8 -13.70 -21.54 7.82
CA LYS A 8 -12.82 -21.07 8.87
C LYS A 8 -11.46 -21.32 8.28
N SER A 9 -10.93 -20.31 7.60
CA SER A 9 -9.65 -20.46 6.92
C SER A 9 -8.64 -20.99 7.91
N GLN A 10 -7.99 -22.08 7.53
CA GLN A 10 -6.95 -22.74 8.34
C GLN A 10 -5.66 -21.90 8.39
N TRP A 11 -5.58 -20.83 7.58
CA TRP A 11 -4.37 -20.04 7.40
C TRP A 11 -4.25 -18.95 8.46
N ALA A 12 -3.03 -18.72 8.93
CA ALA A 12 -2.73 -17.61 9.81
C ALA A 12 -2.94 -16.26 9.10
N ASN A 13 -3.20 -15.20 9.87
CA ASN A 13 -3.30 -13.84 9.34
C ASN A 13 -1.91 -13.31 8.95
N PRO A 14 -1.66 -12.98 7.67
CA PRO A 14 -0.36 -12.48 7.20
C PRO A 14 -0.24 -10.94 7.24
N GLY A 15 -1.24 -10.23 7.76
CA GLY A 15 -1.39 -8.78 7.68
C GLY A 15 -0.19 -7.99 8.20
N ALA A 16 0.43 -8.46 9.29
CA ALA A 16 1.64 -7.84 9.85
C ALA A 16 2.80 -7.79 8.84
N VAL A 17 3.05 -8.90 8.15
CA VAL A 17 4.12 -8.99 7.12
C VAL A 17 3.76 -8.12 5.92
N GLY A 18 2.49 -8.12 5.51
CA GLY A 18 2.00 -7.27 4.42
C GLY A 18 2.21 -5.77 4.70
N LEU A 19 1.97 -5.33 5.94
CA LEU A 19 2.23 -3.96 6.37
C LEU A 19 3.74 -3.66 6.40
N TRP A 20 4.56 -4.54 6.98
CA TRP A 20 6.01 -4.30 7.03
C TRP A 20 6.69 -4.29 5.66
N ALA A 21 6.18 -5.06 4.70
CA ALA A 21 6.63 -4.98 3.31
C ALA A 21 6.44 -3.56 2.74
N LEU A 22 5.27 -2.96 2.96
CA LEU A 22 5.00 -1.56 2.59
C LEU A 22 5.93 -0.60 3.36
N GLY A 23 6.14 -0.82 4.65
CA GLY A 23 7.01 0.00 5.49
C GLY A 23 8.46 0.06 4.99
N ILE A 24 9.02 -1.07 4.53
CA ILE A 24 10.35 -1.11 3.92
C ILE A 24 10.41 -0.23 2.67
N VAL A 25 9.40 -0.30 1.80
CA VAL A 25 9.36 0.52 0.58
C VAL A 25 9.25 2.00 0.91
N LEU A 26 8.41 2.38 1.87
CA LEU A 26 8.31 3.77 2.30
C LEU A 26 9.64 4.29 2.87
N MET A 27 10.36 3.48 3.67
CA MET A 27 11.69 3.87 4.16
C MET A 27 12.71 4.08 3.05
N VAL A 28 12.73 3.18 2.06
CA VAL A 28 13.69 3.28 0.96
C VAL A 28 13.35 4.47 0.04
N LEU A 29 12.07 4.70 -0.23
CA LEU A 29 11.60 5.88 -0.99
C LEU A 29 11.93 7.19 -0.26
N TRP A 30 11.75 7.24 1.06
CA TRP A 30 12.17 8.40 1.85
C TRP A 30 13.65 8.71 1.65
N ALA A 31 14.51 7.70 1.82
CA ALA A 31 15.96 7.88 1.73
C ALA A 31 16.41 8.34 0.34
N ASP A 32 15.76 7.87 -0.73
CA ASP A 32 15.97 8.35 -2.09
C ASP A 32 15.48 9.80 -2.28
N LEU A 33 14.26 10.11 -1.85
CA LEU A 33 13.64 11.42 -2.04
C LEU A 33 14.37 12.56 -1.34
N ILE A 34 14.96 12.32 -0.17
CA ILE A 34 15.76 13.32 0.54
C ILE A 34 17.24 13.34 0.12
N GLY A 35 17.65 12.48 -0.81
CA GLY A 35 19.01 12.43 -1.34
C GLY A 35 20.04 11.84 -0.37
N LEU A 36 19.63 10.98 0.57
CA LEU A 36 20.56 10.26 1.45
C LEU A 36 21.36 9.19 0.70
N ILE A 37 20.82 8.69 -0.41
CA ILE A 37 21.40 7.58 -1.16
C ILE A 37 21.96 8.09 -2.49
N ASP A 38 23.16 7.63 -2.86
CA ASP A 38 23.74 7.86 -4.18
C ASP A 38 22.90 7.16 -5.26
N SER A 39 22.68 7.82 -6.39
CA SER A 39 21.93 7.29 -7.53
C SER A 39 22.47 5.95 -8.05
N LYS A 40 23.75 5.64 -7.79
CA LYS A 40 24.35 4.33 -8.11
C LYS A 40 23.74 3.16 -7.34
N SER A 41 23.11 3.41 -6.20
CA SER A 41 22.45 2.39 -5.38
C SER A 41 21.00 2.11 -5.82
N ALA A 42 20.49 2.80 -6.84
CA ALA A 42 19.13 2.63 -7.34
C ALA A 42 18.76 1.16 -7.67
N PRO A 43 19.65 0.31 -8.23
CA PRO A 43 19.32 -1.10 -8.44
C PRO A 43 19.04 -1.88 -7.16
N ILE A 44 19.74 -1.56 -6.07
CA ILE A 44 19.57 -2.22 -4.77
C ILE A 44 18.22 -1.82 -4.17
N ILE A 45 17.88 -0.53 -4.26
CA ILE A 45 16.59 0.02 -3.85
C ILE A 45 15.45 -0.71 -4.58
N LEU A 46 15.53 -0.79 -5.91
CA LEU A 46 14.50 -1.42 -6.72
C LEU A 46 14.37 -2.91 -6.44
N GLY A 47 15.48 -3.60 -6.13
CA GLY A 47 15.46 -4.99 -5.69
C GLY A 47 14.67 -5.20 -4.40
N TRP A 48 14.82 -4.32 -3.40
CA TRP A 48 14.04 -4.38 -2.17
C TRP A 48 12.55 -4.11 -2.41
N ILE A 49 12.22 -3.11 -3.25
CA ILE A 49 10.84 -2.81 -3.63
C ILE A 49 10.21 -4.01 -4.34
N PHE A 50 10.95 -4.68 -5.22
CA PHE A 50 10.50 -5.88 -5.93
C PHE A 50 10.16 -7.02 -4.97
N VAL A 51 11.07 -7.36 -4.05
CA VAL A 51 10.85 -8.44 -3.07
C VAL A 51 9.70 -8.12 -2.12
N ALA A 52 9.61 -6.87 -1.66
CA ALA A 52 8.52 -6.41 -0.82
C ALA A 52 7.16 -6.50 -1.55
N GLY A 53 7.14 -6.18 -2.85
CA GLY A 53 5.93 -6.34 -3.69
C GLY A 53 5.47 -7.79 -3.81
N ILE A 54 6.40 -8.75 -3.92
CA ILE A 54 6.06 -10.18 -3.90
C ILE A 54 5.47 -10.57 -2.55
N ALA A 55 6.15 -10.23 -1.45
CA ALA A 55 5.70 -10.56 -0.10
C ALA A 55 4.29 -10.02 0.16
N GLN A 56 4.05 -8.75 -0.15
CA GLN A 56 2.77 -8.09 0.07
C GLN A 56 1.65 -8.67 -0.80
N THR A 57 1.95 -9.03 -2.05
CA THR A 57 1.02 -9.73 -2.93
C THR A 57 0.60 -11.07 -2.36
N LEU A 58 1.56 -11.87 -1.88
CA LEU A 58 1.26 -13.17 -1.26
C LEU A 58 0.39 -13.02 0.00
N CYS A 59 0.69 -12.03 0.85
CA CYS A 59 -0.14 -11.72 2.01
C CYS A 59 -1.57 -11.33 1.59
N GLY A 60 -1.72 -10.53 0.53
CA GLY A 60 -3.01 -10.15 -0.02
C GLY A 60 -3.83 -11.33 -0.53
N ILE A 61 -3.21 -12.29 -1.23
CA ILE A 61 -3.86 -13.51 -1.70
C ILE A 61 -4.36 -14.37 -0.53
N ILE A 62 -3.55 -14.50 0.52
CA ILE A 62 -3.94 -15.25 1.73
C ILE A 62 -5.10 -14.54 2.44
N GLU A 63 -5.09 -13.20 2.55
CA GLU A 63 -6.20 -12.42 3.10
C GLU A 63 -7.49 -12.58 2.29
N LEU A 64 -7.42 -12.56 0.95
CA LEU A 64 -8.56 -12.86 0.08
C LEU A 64 -9.09 -14.27 0.32
N ARG A 65 -8.20 -15.25 0.49
CA ARG A 65 -8.58 -16.64 0.81
C ARG A 65 -9.23 -16.75 2.19
N ASN A 66 -8.83 -15.90 3.14
CA ASN A 66 -9.41 -15.79 4.47
C ASN A 66 -10.77 -15.05 4.48
N GLY A 67 -11.24 -14.55 3.34
CA GLY A 67 -12.51 -13.82 3.21
C GLY A 67 -12.40 -12.32 3.50
N SER A 68 -11.19 -11.79 3.65
CA SER A 68 -10.93 -10.38 3.93
C SER A 68 -10.92 -9.56 2.63
N LEU A 69 -12.09 -9.07 2.22
CA LEU A 69 -12.25 -8.30 0.98
C LEU A 69 -11.36 -7.04 0.96
N LEU A 70 -11.40 -6.24 2.03
CA LEU A 70 -10.71 -4.96 2.10
C LEU A 70 -9.19 -5.14 2.10
N THR A 71 -8.67 -5.83 3.12
CA THR A 71 -7.23 -6.01 3.31
C THR A 71 -6.62 -6.83 2.17
N GLY A 72 -7.30 -7.87 1.71
CA GLY A 72 -6.85 -8.71 0.61
C GLY A 72 -6.67 -7.95 -0.71
N ASN A 73 -7.67 -7.17 -1.13
CA ASN A 73 -7.56 -6.36 -2.35
C ASN A 73 -6.52 -5.25 -2.20
N MET A 74 -6.49 -4.59 -1.03
CA MET A 74 -5.55 -3.50 -0.79
C MET A 74 -4.11 -3.99 -0.83
N LEU A 75 -3.75 -5.04 -0.06
CA LEU A 75 -2.38 -5.58 -0.06
C LEU A 75 -1.97 -6.11 -1.44
N THR A 76 -2.88 -6.77 -2.16
CA THR A 76 -2.59 -7.28 -3.51
C THR A 76 -2.32 -6.13 -4.49
N ALA A 77 -3.14 -5.07 -4.47
CA ALA A 77 -2.98 -3.94 -5.37
C ALA A 77 -1.70 -3.14 -5.08
N PHE A 78 -1.36 -2.91 -3.79
CA PHE A 78 -0.08 -2.31 -3.41
C PHE A 78 1.11 -3.19 -3.81
N GLY A 79 1.03 -4.49 -3.55
CA GLY A 79 2.10 -5.43 -3.91
C GLY A 79 2.37 -5.50 -5.41
N LEU A 80 1.33 -5.71 -6.23
CA LEU A 80 1.48 -5.85 -7.68
C LEU A 80 1.77 -4.54 -8.40
N PHE A 81 0.99 -3.49 -8.12
CA PHE A 81 1.04 -2.28 -8.95
C PHE A 81 2.04 -1.28 -8.41
N PHE A 82 1.98 -0.95 -7.12
CA PHE A 82 2.84 0.07 -6.50
C PHE A 82 4.27 -0.39 -6.30
N MET A 83 4.49 -1.66 -5.99
CA MET A 83 5.82 -2.15 -5.63
C MET A 83 6.42 -2.95 -6.78
N PHE A 84 5.85 -4.11 -7.08
CA PHE A 84 6.37 -5.01 -8.10
C PHE A 84 6.37 -4.36 -9.49
N GLY A 85 5.24 -3.81 -9.94
CA GLY A 85 5.09 -3.15 -11.23
C GLY A 85 6.00 -1.94 -11.39
N LEU A 86 5.94 -0.96 -10.47
CA LEU A 86 6.81 0.22 -10.54
C LEU A 86 8.29 -0.15 -10.46
N SER A 87 8.69 -1.14 -9.65
CA SER A 87 10.09 -1.57 -9.56
C SER A 87 10.62 -2.14 -10.88
N ILE A 88 9.80 -2.92 -11.60
CA ILE A 88 10.16 -3.45 -12.94
C ILE A 88 10.27 -2.30 -13.94
N CYS A 89 9.27 -1.42 -14.00
CA CYS A 89 9.27 -0.29 -14.93
C CYS A 89 10.47 0.64 -14.71
N GLN A 90 10.81 0.92 -13.46
CA GLN A 90 11.97 1.74 -13.13
C GLN A 90 13.29 1.02 -13.42
N THR A 91 13.36 -0.29 -13.16
CA THR A 91 14.53 -1.11 -13.51
C THR A 91 14.77 -1.10 -15.02
N LEU A 92 13.72 -1.28 -15.83
CA LEU A 92 13.81 -1.18 -17.28
C LEU A 92 14.29 0.21 -17.72
N SER A 93 13.86 1.27 -17.05
CA SER A 93 14.29 2.64 -17.36
C SER A 93 15.77 2.89 -17.06
N LEU A 94 16.39 2.13 -16.15
CA LEU A 94 17.83 2.22 -15.86
C LEU A 94 18.70 1.45 -16.86
N TYR A 95 18.23 0.30 -17.33
CA TYR A 95 19.05 -0.61 -18.15
C TYR A 95 18.74 -0.54 -19.66
N VAL A 96 17.58 -0.04 -20.05
CA VAL A 96 17.26 0.19 -21.46
C VAL A 96 17.86 1.52 -21.89
N PRO A 97 18.70 1.56 -22.95
CA PRO A 97 19.33 2.80 -23.37
C PRO A 97 18.30 3.88 -23.73
N VAL A 98 18.51 5.10 -23.25
CA VAL A 98 17.62 6.25 -23.50
C VAL A 98 17.38 6.49 -24.99
N TRP A 99 18.38 6.25 -25.85
CA TRP A 99 18.24 6.37 -27.31
C TRP A 99 17.25 5.36 -27.91
N PHE A 100 17.11 4.18 -27.31
CA PHE A 100 16.13 3.17 -27.73
C PHE A 100 14.73 3.56 -27.29
N LEU A 101 14.58 4.05 -26.05
CA LEU A 101 13.32 4.57 -25.51
C LEU A 101 12.81 5.80 -26.30
N GLN A 102 13.71 6.69 -26.69
CA GLN A 102 13.40 7.84 -27.55
C GLN A 102 12.99 7.42 -28.96
N LYS A 103 13.61 6.39 -29.55
CA LYS A 103 13.23 5.84 -30.86
C LYS A 103 11.81 5.26 -30.88
N VAL A 104 11.34 4.72 -29.76
CA VAL A 104 9.96 4.23 -29.62
C VAL A 104 8.98 5.29 -29.10
N GLY A 105 9.43 6.54 -28.94
CA GLY A 105 8.60 7.66 -28.49
C GLY A 105 8.14 7.57 -27.03
N ALA A 106 8.78 6.74 -26.20
CA ALA A 106 8.43 6.60 -24.80
C ALA A 106 9.07 7.72 -23.98
N ALA A 107 8.25 8.50 -23.26
CA ALA A 107 8.68 9.36 -22.15
C ALA A 107 8.47 8.58 -20.84
N PRO A 108 9.48 7.83 -20.34
CA PRO A 108 9.27 6.82 -19.31
C PRO A 108 8.79 7.44 -18.00
N SER A 109 9.32 8.61 -17.63
CA SER A 109 8.95 9.32 -16.40
C SER A 109 7.52 9.84 -16.42
N THR A 110 7.07 10.41 -17.54
CA THR A 110 5.70 10.93 -17.66
C THR A 110 4.65 9.82 -17.57
N LEU A 111 4.88 8.70 -18.26
CA LEU A 111 3.97 7.55 -18.18
C LEU A 111 3.92 6.98 -16.76
N LEU A 112 5.08 6.83 -16.13
CA LEU A 112 5.17 6.33 -14.76
C LEU A 112 4.39 7.24 -13.80
N GLY A 113 4.57 8.57 -13.92
CA GLY A 113 3.84 9.52 -13.10
C GLY A 113 2.32 9.50 -13.32
N ILE A 114 1.84 9.31 -14.56
CA ILE A 114 0.40 9.12 -14.83
C ILE A 114 -0.12 7.85 -14.15
N VAL A 115 0.63 6.75 -14.22
CA VAL A 115 0.25 5.49 -13.55
C VAL A 115 0.21 5.70 -12.03
N VAL A 116 1.20 6.37 -11.44
CA VAL A 116 1.23 6.68 -10.00
C VAL A 116 0.02 7.53 -9.59
N CYS A 117 -0.34 8.54 -10.38
CA CYS A 117 -1.55 9.34 -10.16
C CYS A 117 -2.83 8.50 -10.23
N TYR A 118 -2.95 7.60 -11.21
CA TYR A 118 -4.09 6.68 -11.30
C TYR A 118 -4.19 5.79 -10.06
N LEU A 119 -3.06 5.24 -9.61
CA LEU A 119 -3.02 4.40 -8.42
C LEU A 119 -3.38 5.19 -7.14
N ALA A 120 -3.03 6.47 -7.03
CA ALA A 120 -3.49 7.32 -5.92
C ALA A 120 -5.02 7.50 -5.93
N VAL A 121 -5.63 7.70 -7.10
CA VAL A 121 -7.10 7.81 -7.23
C VAL A 121 -7.78 6.49 -6.87
N MET A 122 -7.18 5.35 -7.23
CA MET A 122 -7.67 4.02 -6.84
C MET A 122 -7.83 3.90 -5.31
N LEU A 123 -6.90 4.47 -4.53
CA LEU A 123 -6.93 4.40 -3.07
C LEU A 123 -8.14 5.10 -2.43
N ILE A 124 -8.71 6.10 -3.10
CA ILE A 124 -9.92 6.79 -2.62
C ILE A 124 -11.09 5.82 -2.46
N PHE A 125 -11.20 4.80 -3.32
CA PHE A 125 -12.27 3.82 -3.27
C PHE A 125 -12.18 2.88 -2.06
N PHE A 126 -11.02 2.78 -1.41
CA PHE A 126 -10.86 1.99 -0.18
C PHE A 126 -11.27 2.76 1.09
N LEU A 127 -11.30 4.10 1.06
CA LEU A 127 -11.57 4.93 2.23
C LEU A 127 -12.89 4.61 2.95
N PRO A 128 -14.04 4.41 2.28
CA PRO A 128 -15.30 4.12 2.96
C PRO A 128 -15.26 2.80 3.75
N LEU A 129 -14.51 1.80 3.25
CA LEU A 129 -14.35 0.53 3.95
C LEU A 129 -13.32 0.65 5.09
N LEU A 130 -12.25 1.41 4.89
CA LEU A 130 -11.24 1.68 5.92
C LEU A 130 -11.82 2.44 7.12
N ALA A 131 -12.81 3.29 6.91
CA ALA A 131 -13.48 4.03 7.99
C ALA A 131 -14.22 3.12 9.01
N ARG A 132 -14.46 1.85 8.65
CA ARG A 132 -15.02 0.82 9.56
C ARG A 132 -13.94 0.07 10.35
N GLY A 133 -12.67 0.21 9.96
CA GLY A 133 -11.53 -0.45 10.60
C GLY A 133 -10.87 0.44 11.66
N PRO A 134 -9.62 0.13 12.05
CA PRO A 134 -8.85 0.96 12.98
C PRO A 134 -8.64 2.37 12.40
N SER A 135 -8.97 3.42 13.16
CA SER A 135 -8.85 4.81 12.66
C SER A 135 -7.43 5.18 12.27
N LEU A 136 -6.42 4.59 12.90
CA LEU A 136 -5.03 4.87 12.56
C LEU A 136 -4.74 4.50 11.10
N LEU A 137 -5.15 3.30 10.66
CA LEU A 137 -5.00 2.88 9.27
C LEU A 137 -5.76 3.80 8.31
N PHE A 138 -6.97 4.23 8.67
CA PHE A 138 -7.74 5.18 7.87
C PHE A 138 -6.96 6.49 7.65
N TRP A 139 -6.42 7.08 8.72
CA TRP A 139 -5.67 8.34 8.62
C TRP A 139 -4.36 8.18 7.84
N THR A 140 -3.63 7.08 8.06
CA THR A 140 -2.41 6.77 7.31
C THR A 140 -2.69 6.72 5.81
N ILE A 141 -3.76 6.02 5.38
CA ILE A 141 -4.12 5.95 3.95
C ILE A 141 -4.64 7.29 3.44
N LEU A 142 -5.42 8.03 4.23
CA LEU A 142 -5.92 9.35 3.84
C LEU A 142 -4.78 10.33 3.55
N VAL A 143 -3.73 10.30 4.36
CA VAL A 143 -2.52 11.12 4.14
C VAL A 143 -1.67 10.58 2.99
N ALA A 144 -1.62 9.26 2.78
CA ALA A 144 -0.86 8.66 1.68
C ALA A 144 -1.39 9.06 0.29
N ILE A 145 -2.71 9.23 0.12
CA ILE A 145 -3.32 9.58 -1.17
C ILE A 145 -2.71 10.85 -1.81
N PRO A 146 -2.74 12.04 -1.17
CA PRO A 146 -2.16 13.24 -1.75
C PRO A 146 -0.65 13.17 -1.92
N VAL A 147 0.04 12.40 -1.07
CA VAL A 147 1.50 12.20 -1.17
C VAL A 147 1.85 11.41 -2.43
N ILE A 148 1.18 10.28 -2.64
CA ILE A 148 1.37 9.45 -3.84
C ILE A 148 0.99 10.23 -5.10
N PHE A 149 -0.13 10.95 -5.06
CA PHE A 149 -0.53 11.81 -6.18
C PHE A 149 0.54 12.88 -6.47
N GLY A 150 1.09 13.49 -5.42
CA GLY A 150 2.21 14.43 -5.52
C GLY A 150 3.46 13.83 -6.16
N LEU A 151 3.83 12.59 -5.82
CA LEU A 151 4.94 11.87 -6.47
C LEU A 151 4.67 11.71 -7.97
N GLY A 152 3.46 11.33 -8.36
CA GLY A 152 3.08 11.22 -9.77
C GLY A 152 3.18 12.55 -10.52
N LEU A 153 2.75 13.65 -9.89
CA LEU A 153 2.91 15.00 -10.47
C LEU A 153 4.38 15.43 -10.59
N LEU A 154 5.23 14.97 -9.67
CA LEU A 154 6.67 15.23 -9.71
C LEU A 154 7.33 14.50 -10.88
N ASP A 155 6.96 13.23 -11.10
CA ASP A 155 7.45 12.41 -12.22
C ASP A 155 6.97 12.93 -13.59
N ILE A 156 5.76 13.49 -13.65
CA ILE A 156 5.25 14.18 -14.85
C ILE A 156 5.99 15.51 -15.08
N GLY A 157 6.54 16.13 -14.03
CA GLY A 157 7.21 17.43 -14.10
C GLY A 157 6.27 18.64 -13.94
N ILE A 158 5.06 18.43 -13.43
CA ILE A 158 4.09 19.53 -13.17
C ILE A 158 4.49 20.31 -11.91
N ILE A 159 4.97 19.62 -10.88
CA ILE A 159 5.44 20.25 -9.64
C ILE A 159 6.97 20.28 -9.58
N GLY A 160 7.52 21.35 -9.01
CA GLY A 160 8.96 21.54 -8.91
C GLY A 160 9.64 20.59 -7.91
N LYS A 161 10.93 20.31 -8.14
CA LYS A 161 11.75 19.43 -7.28
C LYS A 161 11.83 19.88 -5.81
N GLY A 162 11.52 21.14 -5.50
CA GLY A 162 11.43 21.61 -4.11
C GLY A 162 10.39 20.87 -3.27
N PHE A 163 9.35 20.30 -3.89
CA PHE A 163 8.36 19.47 -3.19
C PHE A 163 8.87 18.06 -2.86
N GLN A 164 9.94 17.59 -3.51
CA GLN A 164 10.48 16.25 -3.33
C GLN A 164 10.85 15.97 -1.87
N THR A 165 11.55 16.90 -1.23
CA THR A 165 11.99 16.77 0.15
C THR A 165 10.81 16.78 1.13
N ILE A 166 9.78 17.58 0.84
CA ILE A 166 8.56 17.64 1.66
C ILE A 166 7.83 16.30 1.61
N LEU A 167 7.61 15.77 0.40
CA LEU A 167 6.98 14.47 0.21
C LEU A 167 7.79 13.35 0.88
N GLY A 168 9.13 13.40 0.78
CA GLY A 168 10.02 12.47 1.46
C GLY A 168 9.77 12.41 2.97
N TRP A 169 9.74 13.55 3.66
CA TRP A 169 9.51 13.58 5.11
C TRP A 169 8.12 13.08 5.52
N ILE A 170 7.08 13.32 4.70
CA ILE A 170 5.76 12.77 4.97
C ILE A 170 5.77 11.25 4.80
N ILE A 171 6.46 10.74 3.77
CA ILE A 171 6.65 9.30 3.54
C ILE A 171 7.37 8.63 4.72
N PHE A 172 8.35 9.30 5.32
CA PHE A 172 9.02 8.79 6.52
C PHE A 172 8.04 8.59 7.68
N ILE A 173 7.16 9.57 7.93
CA ILE A 173 6.13 9.45 8.97
C ILE A 173 5.18 8.28 8.65
N LEU A 174 4.73 8.17 7.39
CA LEU A 174 3.90 7.03 6.95
C LEU A 174 4.61 5.68 7.12
N ALA A 175 5.93 5.62 6.92
CA ALA A 175 6.71 4.41 7.13
C ALA A 175 6.69 3.98 8.60
N LEU A 176 6.80 4.93 9.53
CA LEU A 176 6.70 4.68 10.97
C LEU A 176 5.29 4.24 11.38
N ASP A 177 4.24 4.87 10.82
CA ASP A 177 2.85 4.47 11.06
C ASP A 177 2.59 3.02 10.64
N VAL A 178 3.04 2.65 9.43
CA VAL A 178 2.86 1.30 8.89
C VAL A 178 3.69 0.27 9.68
N LEU A 179 4.91 0.63 10.11
CA LEU A 179 5.72 -0.20 10.98
C LEU A 179 5.01 -0.48 12.31
N TYR A 180 4.44 0.56 12.92
CA TYR A 180 3.66 0.46 14.15
C TYR A 180 2.40 -0.39 13.94
N LEU A 181 1.64 -0.14 12.87
CA LEU A 181 0.42 -0.91 12.54
C LEU A 181 0.73 -2.40 12.37
N GLY A 182 1.81 -2.76 11.66
CA GLY A 182 2.22 -4.16 11.51
C GLY A 182 2.61 -4.81 12.83
N GLY A 183 3.32 -4.07 13.71
CA GLY A 183 3.67 -4.56 15.05
C GLY A 183 2.47 -4.70 15.97
N ALA A 184 1.57 -3.72 15.96
CA ALA A 184 0.34 -3.74 16.73
C ALA A 184 -0.57 -4.90 16.30
N GLU A 185 -0.69 -5.15 15.00
CA GLU A 185 -1.44 -6.28 14.46
C GLU A 185 -0.86 -7.62 14.95
N LEU A 186 0.46 -7.81 14.81
CA LEU A 186 1.14 -9.03 15.25
C LEU A 186 0.96 -9.28 16.76
N ILE A 187 1.17 -8.26 17.59
CA ILE A 187 1.07 -8.37 19.06
C ILE A 187 -0.37 -8.63 19.49
N ASN A 188 -1.34 -7.85 18.96
CA ASN A 188 -2.73 -7.98 19.36
C ASN A 188 -3.32 -9.33 18.96
N MET A 189 -2.97 -9.82 17.77
CA MET A 189 -3.38 -11.15 17.31
C MET A 189 -2.63 -12.25 18.06
N GLY A 190 -1.32 -12.12 18.28
CA GLY A 190 -0.53 -13.12 19.01
C GLY A 190 -1.01 -13.29 20.46
N LEU A 191 -1.38 -12.19 21.13
CA LEU A 191 -1.87 -12.21 22.51
C LEU A 191 -3.39 -12.37 22.64
N GLN A 192 -4.13 -12.33 21.53
CA GLN A 192 -5.61 -12.34 21.50
C GLN A 192 -6.22 -11.26 22.42
N LYS A 193 -5.54 -10.13 22.55
CA LYS A 193 -5.90 -9.00 23.43
C LYS A 193 -5.54 -7.69 22.74
N HIS A 194 -6.37 -6.67 22.92
CA HIS A 194 -6.07 -5.31 22.46
C HIS A 194 -5.06 -4.64 23.41
N VAL A 195 -3.78 -4.94 23.21
CA VAL A 195 -2.66 -4.37 23.98
C VAL A 195 -2.16 -3.09 23.33
N MET A 196 -1.97 -3.11 22.02
CA MET A 196 -1.46 -2.00 21.23
C MET A 196 -2.63 -1.21 20.63
N PRO A 197 -2.76 0.10 20.90
CA PRO A 197 -3.87 0.90 20.41
C PRO A 197 -3.75 1.15 18.90
N MET A 198 -4.81 0.84 18.14
CA MET A 198 -4.89 1.13 16.69
C MET A 198 -6.01 2.13 16.34
N GLY A 199 -6.65 2.70 17.37
CA GLY A 199 -7.77 3.62 17.23
C GLY A 199 -9.12 2.91 17.06
N LYS A 200 -10.21 3.67 17.24
CA LYS A 200 -11.58 3.17 17.15
C LYS A 200 -12.13 3.38 15.74
N PRO A 201 -13.09 2.55 15.27
CA PRO A 201 -13.78 2.79 14.01
C PRO A 201 -14.41 4.18 13.95
N LEU A 202 -14.30 4.85 12.80
CA LEU A 202 -14.90 6.16 12.57
C LEU A 202 -16.38 6.05 12.22
N ILE A 203 -16.76 4.96 11.55
CA ILE A 203 -18.15 4.64 11.25
C ILE A 203 -18.54 3.42 12.10
N GLY A 204 -19.47 3.63 13.03
CA GLY A 204 -20.07 2.55 13.81
C GLY A 204 -21.03 1.72 12.96
N ILE A 205 -20.96 0.40 13.07
CA ILE A 205 -21.99 -0.48 12.51
C ILE A 205 -23.10 -0.59 13.56
N SER A 206 -24.25 0.06 13.33
CA SER A 206 -25.47 -0.41 13.98
C SER A 206 -25.76 -1.79 13.40
N ARG A 207 -25.70 -2.86 14.20
CA ARG A 207 -26.27 -4.14 13.81
C ARG A 207 -27.75 -3.88 13.48
N GLN A 208 -28.09 -3.79 12.20
CA GLN A 208 -29.47 -4.06 11.80
C GLN A 208 -29.64 -5.56 12.03
N SER A 209 -30.31 -5.91 13.12
CA SER A 209 -30.87 -7.24 13.29
C SER A 209 -31.75 -7.49 12.07
N HIS A 210 -31.34 -8.41 11.20
CA HIS A 210 -32.26 -9.09 10.30
C HIS A 210 -33.19 -9.93 11.18
N SER A 211 -34.18 -9.25 11.77
CA SER A 211 -35.29 -9.82 12.53
C SER A 211 -36.57 -9.14 12.04
N GLU A 212 -36.88 -9.33 10.76
CA GLU A 212 -38.15 -9.08 10.09
C GLU A 212 -37.95 -9.73 8.70
N SER A 213 -38.61 -10.81 8.29
CA SER A 213 -39.96 -11.25 8.56
C SER A 213 -40.10 -12.77 8.32
N TYR A 214 -40.41 -13.53 9.36
CA TYR A 214 -41.43 -14.57 9.21
C TYR A 214 -42.75 -13.83 9.01
N HIS A 215 -43.44 -14.05 7.89
CA HIS A 215 -44.89 -13.95 7.67
C HIS A 215 -45.18 -13.74 6.16
N ALA A 216 -45.30 -14.85 5.43
CA ALA A 216 -46.40 -15.21 4.52
C ALA A 216 -46.05 -16.52 3.81
#